data_AF-B1HTJ2-F1
#
_entry.id   AF-B1HTJ2-F1
#
_cell.length_a   1.000
_cell.length_b   1.000
_cell.length_c   1.000
_cell.angle_alpha   90.00
_cell.angle_beta   90.00
_cell.angle_gamma   90.00
#
_symmetry.space_group_name_H-M   'P 1'
#
loop_
_entity.id
_entity.type
_entity.pdbx_description
1 polymer ?
#
loop_
_entity_poly.entity_id
_entity_poly.type
_entity_poly.pdbx_seq_one_letter_code
_entity_poly.pdbx_strand_id
1 'polypeptide(L)' 'MTIDMHALLEESKKAREKAYVPYSKFKVGAALLTKAGEVIHGCNIENAGYSIDELC' A
#
# COMPACT_ATOMS: atom_id res chain seq x y z
N MET A 1 -16.93 -5.21 13.99
CA MET A 1 -16.40 -3.89 14.37
C MET A 1 -15.91 -3.26 13.08
N THR A 2 -16.59 -2.22 12.58
CA THR A 2 -16.27 -1.58 11.29
C THR A 2 -15.25 -0.48 11.54
N ILE A 3 -14.09 -0.57 10.90
CA ILE A 3 -13.06 0.48 10.93
C ILE A 3 -13.54 1.61 10.02
N ASP A 4 -13.38 2.86 10.45
CA ASP A 4 -13.76 4.02 9.64
C ASP A 4 -12.70 4.37 8.59
N MET A 5 -13.04 5.32 7.70
CA MET A 5 -12.15 5.72 6.61
C MET A 5 -10.82 6.32 7.13
N HIS A 6 -10.82 7.02 8.27
CA HIS A 6 -9.60 7.58 8.84
C HIS A 6 -8.68 6.47 9.35
N ALA A 7 -9.22 5.50 10.08
CA ALA A 7 -8.47 4.34 10.52
C ALA A 7 -7.90 3.55 9.33
N LEU A 8 -8.68 3.39 8.24
CA LEU A 8 -8.20 2.70 7.03
C LEU A 8 -7.09 3.47 6.30
N LEU A 9 -7.13 4.80 6.35
CA LEU A 9 -6.04 5.63 5.84
C LEU A 9 -4.76 5.52 6.69
N GLU A 10 -4.88 5.39 8.01
CA GLU A 10 -3.71 5.14 8.86
C GLU A 10 -3.12 3.75 8.61
N GLU A 11 -3.94 2.74 8.36
CA GLU A 11 -3.47 1.41 7.96
C GLU A 11 -2.72 1.44 6.61
N SER A 12 -3.19 2.22 5.64
CA SER A 12 -2.49 2.35 4.35
C SER A 12 -1.14 3.07 4.50
N LYS A 13 -1.03 4.05 5.41
CA LYS A 13 0.25 4.68 5.77
C LYS A 13 1.21 3.70 6.43
N LYS A 14 0.73 2.81 7.31
CA LYS A 14 1.55 1.73 7.89
C LYS A 14 2.06 0.77 6.82
N ALA A 15 1.21 0.39 5.87
CA ALA A 15 1.59 -0.47 4.75
C ALA A 15 2.66 0.19 3.87
N ARG A 16 2.54 1.51 3.60
CA ARG A 16 3.49 2.30 2.80
C ARG A 16 4.93 2.17 3.31
N GLU A 17 5.14 2.05 4.61
CA GLU A 17 6.50 1.97 5.17
C GLU A 17 7.23 0.67 4.82
N LYS A 18 6.52 -0.36 4.34
CA LYS A 18 7.08 -1.62 3.86
C LYS A 18 7.44 -1.60 2.37
N ALA A 19 7.17 -0.51 1.65
CA ALA A 19 7.46 -0.39 0.23
C ALA A 19 8.95 -0.59 -0.08
N TYR A 20 9.24 -1.44 -1.05
CA TYR A 20 10.58 -1.65 -1.58
C TYR A 20 10.74 -0.84 -2.86
N VAL A 21 11.34 0.35 -2.74
CA VAL A 21 11.44 1.33 -3.82
C VAL A 21 12.87 1.86 -4.00
N PRO A 22 13.86 0.98 -4.27
CA PRO A 22 15.25 1.38 -4.37
C PRO A 22 15.54 2.30 -5.57
N TYR A 23 14.68 2.38 -6.58
CA TYR A 23 14.89 3.17 -7.79
C TYR A 23 14.18 4.52 -7.71
N SER A 24 12.83 4.53 -7.66
CA SER A 24 12.08 5.81 -7.70
C SER A 24 12.05 6.55 -6.36
N LYS A 25 12.23 5.82 -5.25
CA LYS A 25 11.98 6.30 -3.87
C LYS A 25 10.52 6.69 -3.58
N PHE A 26 9.60 6.43 -4.50
CA PHE A 26 8.19 6.80 -4.36
C PHE A 26 7.39 5.70 -3.67
N LYS A 27 7.20 5.83 -2.36
CA LYS A 27 6.48 4.84 -1.55
C LYS A 27 4.96 4.95 -1.69
N VAL A 28 4.30 3.84 -2.02
CA VAL A 28 2.84 3.70 -2.08
C VAL A 28 2.39 2.61 -1.10
N GLY A 29 1.29 2.87 -0.39
CA GLY A 29 0.67 1.92 0.54
C GLY A 29 -0.84 1.89 0.39
N ALA A 30 -1.42 0.71 0.63
CA ALA A 30 -2.84 0.45 0.53
C ALA A 30 -3.30 -0.41 1.71
N ALA A 31 -4.56 -0.22 2.10
CA ALA A 31 -5.24 -1.04 3.09
C ALA A 31 -6.64 -1.40 2.59
N LEU A 32 -6.95 -2.69 2.57
CA LEU A 32 -8.23 -3.24 2.12
C LEU A 32 -9.00 -3.79 3.31
N LEU A 33 -10.20 -3.27 3.56
CA LEU A 33 -11.12 -3.80 4.56
C LEU A 33 -12.00 -4.89 3.93
N THR A 34 -11.94 -6.11 4.47
CA THR A 34 -12.77 -7.23 4.01
C THR A 34 -14.15 -7.20 4.67
N LYS A 35 -15.11 -7.95 4.12
CA LYS A 35 -16.43 -8.15 4.74
C LYS A 35 -16.36 -8.85 6.10
N ALA A 36 -15.27 -9.57 6.38
CA ALA A 36 -15.01 -10.21 7.67
C ALA A 36 -14.46 -9.22 8.72
N GLY A 37 -14.18 -7.96 8.35
CA GLY A 37 -13.60 -6.96 9.22
C GLY A 37 -12.08 -7.02 9.33
N GLU A 38 -11.42 -7.78 8.45
CA GLU A 38 -9.97 -7.90 8.41
C GLU A 38 -9.38 -6.79 7.52
N VAL A 39 -8.20 -6.30 7.90
CA VAL A 39 -7.43 -5.34 7.09
C VAL A 39 -6.27 -6.05 6.42
N ILE A 40 -6.23 -6.01 5.10
CA ILE A 40 -5.12 -6.53 4.29
C ILE A 40 -4.26 -5.34 3.83
N HIS A 41 -2.95 -5.41 4.07
CA HIS A 41 -2.01 -4.38 3.66
C HIS A 41 -1.39 -4.70 2.30
N GLY A 42 -1.15 -3.65 1.50
CA GLY A 42 -0.41 -3.72 0.24
C GLY A 42 0.56 -2.54 0.10
N CYS A 43 1.66 -2.73 -0.62
CA CYS A 43 2.61 -1.67 -0.97
C CYS A 43 3.30 -1.99 -2.30
N ASN A 44 3.85 -0.98 -2.96
CA ASN A 44 4.60 -1.18 -4.19
C ASN A 44 5.98 -1.81 -3.92
N ILE A 45 6.39 -2.72 -4.80
CA ILE A 45 7.67 -3.41 -4.79
C ILE A 45 8.27 -3.25 -6.18
N GLU A 46 9.40 -2.56 -6.28
CA GLU A 46 10.06 -2.32 -7.55
C GLU A 46 11.01 -3.46 -7.92
N ASN A 47 11.26 -3.57 -9.23
CA ASN A 47 12.20 -4.51 -9.80
C ASN A 47 13.16 -3.79 -10.76
N ALA A 48 14.42 -4.22 -10.79
CA ALA A 48 15.47 -3.65 -11.64
C ALA A 48 15.14 -3.69 -13.15
N GLY A 49 14.26 -4.61 -13.55
CA GLY A 49 13.88 -4.87 -14.94
C GLY A 49 12.64 -4.13 -15.43
N TYR A 50 12.07 -3.20 -14.66
CA TYR A 50 10.87 -2.46 -15.05
C TYR A 50 11.07 -0.95 -14.95
N SER A 51 11.40 -0.33 -16.09
CA SER A 51 11.02 1.05 -16.38
C SER A 51 9.66 1.01 -17.07
N ILE A 52 8.57 1.01 -16.28
CA ILE A 52 7.28 1.46 -16.79
C ILE A 52 6.61 2.24 -15.67
N ASP A 53 6.98 3.51 -15.64
CA ASP A 53 6.26 4.56 -14.95
C ASP A 53 5.00 4.81 -15.77
N GLU A 54 3.98 3.94 -15.69
CA GLU A 54 2.62 4.25 -16.13
C GLU A 54 1.60 3.19 -15.65
N LEU A 55 0.53 3.69 -15.03
CA LEU A 55 -0.73 3.02 -14.68
C LEU A 55 -0.68 1.87 -13.66
N CYS A 56 -0.99 2.17 -12.40
CA CYS A 56 -2.38 2.08 -11.91
C CYS A 56 -2.55 2.80 -10.57
#